data_AF-A0A8H6YGB2-F1
#
_entry.id   AF-A0A8H6YGB2-F1
#
_cell.length_a   1.000
_cell.length_b   1.000
_cell.length_c   1.000
_cell.angle_alpha   90.00
_cell.angle_beta   90.00
_cell.angle_gamma   90.00
#
_symmetry.space_group_name_H-M   'P 1'
#
loop_
_entity.id
_entity.type
_entity.pdbx_description
1 polymer ?
#
loop_
_entity_poly.entity_id
_entity_poly.type
_entity_poly.pdbx_seq_one_letter_code
_entity_poly.pdbx_strand_id
1 'polypeptide(L)'
;MGGVGFSVYGFKDKYTDSILFLKIYHDVRSSGAGGHIFLDFVEYTGHIPIQLTTDKGSEVGWLYAFMSVLQSVYAPDIDPSVYPFHVLIKSIHNTVIEGFWRRFKEKTGLNLKDFLLHGKEQHLFNPHDAMHEPLFYWVFAPLIQQALDDFIDWWNHHRVRHQHDKIMPSGHVPAHALDYPELFGALDCRIAIPPEAVAELRSQLDEEGPASKYQTFPGLTPEFNIYATEIYERMGAPTVTLAGAWDIFVEMAREIALDQAE
;
A
#
# COMPACT_ATOMS: atom_id res chain seq x y z
N MET A 1 -3.57 19.06 1.82
CA MET A 1 -2.64 20.13 1.43
C MET A 1 -2.97 20.51 0.00
N GLY A 2 -2.53 21.66 -0.54
CA GLY A 2 -2.79 21.93 -1.96
C GLY A 2 -2.17 20.80 -2.80
N GLY A 3 -2.98 20.01 -3.51
CA GLY A 3 -2.54 18.93 -4.40
C GLY A 3 -2.00 17.64 -3.76
N VAL A 4 -1.16 17.72 -2.72
CA VAL A 4 -0.37 16.56 -2.25
C VAL A 4 -1.08 15.64 -1.25
N GLY A 5 -0.83 14.34 -1.39
CA GLY A 5 -1.36 13.29 -0.51
C GLY A 5 -0.84 11.90 -0.84
N PHE A 6 -1.03 10.98 0.10
CA PHE A 6 -0.70 9.56 -0.06
C PHE A 6 -1.98 8.74 -0.10
N SER A 7 -2.07 7.85 -1.08
CA SER A 7 -3.07 6.80 -1.09
C SER A 7 -2.43 5.51 -0.57
N VAL A 8 -3.16 4.74 0.24
CA VAL A 8 -2.68 3.44 0.74
C VAL A 8 -3.61 2.36 0.23
N TYR A 9 -3.04 1.31 -0.34
CA TYR A 9 -3.78 0.14 -0.78
C TYR A 9 -3.18 -1.11 -0.15
N GLY A 10 -4.01 -2.08 0.21
CA GLY A 10 -3.53 -3.30 0.82
C GLY A 10 -4.49 -4.47 0.70
N PHE A 11 -3.91 -5.67 0.79
CA PHE A 11 -4.61 -6.94 0.79
C PHE A 11 -4.38 -7.64 2.13
N LYS A 12 -5.48 -8.13 2.70
CA LYS A 12 -5.50 -8.77 4.01
C LYS A 12 -6.24 -10.08 3.91
N ASP A 13 -5.65 -11.13 4.46
CA ASP A 13 -6.33 -12.40 4.56
C ASP A 13 -7.42 -12.36 5.64
N LYS A 14 -8.62 -12.79 5.25
CA LYS A 14 -9.81 -12.74 6.12
C LYS A 14 -9.77 -13.83 7.19
N TYR A 15 -9.16 -14.98 6.91
CA TYR A 15 -9.16 -16.13 7.82
C TYR A 15 -8.18 -15.92 8.97
N THR A 16 -6.93 -15.65 8.64
CA THR A 16 -5.80 -15.51 9.57
C THR A 16 -5.67 -14.12 10.16
N ASP A 17 -6.33 -13.12 9.56
CA ASP A 17 -6.17 -11.70 9.89
C ASP A 17 -4.82 -11.11 9.44
N SER A 18 -4.00 -11.85 8.67
CA SER A 18 -2.67 -11.42 8.22
C SER A 18 -2.76 -10.33 7.15
N ILE A 19 -1.92 -9.30 7.26
CA ILE A 19 -1.74 -8.32 6.18
C ILE A 19 -0.72 -8.90 5.21
N LEU A 20 -1.14 -9.14 3.97
CA LEU A 20 -0.30 -9.76 2.95
C LEU A 20 0.46 -8.71 2.13
N PHE A 21 -0.13 -7.53 1.98
CA PHE A 21 0.42 -6.46 1.16
C PHE A 21 -0.17 -5.13 1.60
N LEU A 22 0.67 -4.10 1.69
CA LEU A 22 0.27 -2.75 2.05
C LEU A 22 1.30 -1.76 1.53
N LYS A 23 0.90 -0.93 0.57
CA LYS A 23 1.81 0.00 -0.11
C LYS A 23 1.17 1.37 -0.28
N ILE A 24 2.03 2.39 -0.31
CA ILE A 24 1.63 3.74 -0.73
C ILE A 24 1.64 3.86 -2.25
N TYR A 25 0.70 4.63 -2.77
CA TYR A 25 0.56 4.96 -4.18
C TYR A 25 0.16 6.43 -4.34
N HIS A 26 0.42 6.99 -5.51
CA HIS A 26 -0.10 8.30 -5.87
C HIS A 26 -1.61 8.23 -6.15
N ASP A 27 -2.03 7.29 -6.99
CA ASP A 27 -3.43 7.05 -7.35
C ASP A 27 -3.82 5.58 -7.12
N VAL A 28 -5.00 5.36 -6.54
CA VAL A 28 -5.59 4.05 -6.28
C VAL A 28 -7.04 3.94 -6.77
N ARG A 29 -7.58 4.99 -7.41
CA ARG A 29 -9.02 5.10 -7.72
C ARG A 29 -9.33 4.84 -9.19
N SER A 30 -8.34 5.03 -10.07
CA SER A 30 -8.50 4.70 -11.48
C SER A 30 -8.52 3.18 -11.71
N SER A 31 -9.18 2.75 -12.78
CA SER A 31 -9.21 1.34 -13.22
C SER A 31 -7.80 0.79 -13.37
N GLY A 32 -6.96 1.48 -14.14
CA GLY A 32 -5.57 1.08 -14.35
C GLY A 32 -4.77 0.96 -13.06
N ALA A 33 -4.96 1.85 -12.08
CA ALA A 33 -4.31 1.74 -10.78
C ALA A 33 -4.68 0.43 -10.09
N GLY A 34 -5.96 0.07 -10.05
CA GLY A 34 -6.41 -1.19 -9.47
C GLY A 34 -5.75 -2.41 -10.12
N GLY A 35 -5.68 -2.44 -11.45
CA GLY A 35 -5.04 -3.52 -12.20
C GLY A 35 -3.56 -3.68 -11.84
N HIS A 36 -2.79 -2.59 -11.89
CA HIS A 36 -1.36 -2.63 -11.55
C HIS A 36 -1.12 -2.99 -10.09
N ILE A 37 -1.90 -2.43 -9.15
CA ILE A 37 -1.79 -2.73 -7.71
C ILE A 37 -2.06 -4.22 -7.42
N PHE A 38 -3.06 -4.80 -8.09
CA PHE A 38 -3.34 -6.23 -7.95
C PHE A 38 -2.17 -7.07 -8.46
N LEU A 39 -1.61 -6.73 -9.63
CA LEU A 39 -0.47 -7.47 -10.17
C LEU A 39 0.79 -7.28 -9.31
N ASP A 40 1.00 -6.11 -8.69
CA ASP A 40 2.07 -5.91 -7.70
C ASP A 40 1.90 -6.83 -6.48
N PHE A 41 0.66 -7.02 -6.02
CA PHE A 41 0.36 -7.96 -4.94
C PHE A 41 0.68 -9.41 -5.32
N VAL A 42 0.28 -9.84 -6.52
CA VAL A 42 0.54 -11.20 -7.01
C VAL A 42 2.03 -11.41 -7.23
N GLU A 43 2.74 -10.42 -7.77
CA GLU A 43 4.20 -10.46 -7.95
C GLU A 43 4.93 -10.54 -6.61
N TYR A 44 4.48 -9.76 -5.62
CA TYR A 44 5.07 -9.73 -4.27
C TYR A 44 4.85 -11.04 -3.52
N THR A 45 3.64 -11.60 -3.59
CA THR A 45 3.29 -12.79 -2.82
C THR A 45 3.54 -14.10 -3.56
N GLY A 46 3.58 -14.09 -4.89
CA GLY A 46 3.62 -15.27 -5.76
C GLY A 46 2.29 -16.03 -5.85
N HIS A 47 1.21 -15.52 -5.25
CA HIS A 47 -0.04 -16.25 -5.12
C HIS A 47 -1.27 -15.33 -5.28
N ILE A 48 -2.42 -15.93 -5.58
CA ILE A 48 -3.74 -15.30 -5.44
C ILE A 48 -4.58 -16.06 -4.40
N PRO A 49 -5.59 -15.42 -3.80
CA PRO A 49 -6.58 -16.12 -2.99
C PRO A 49 -7.55 -16.92 -3.87
N ILE A 50 -8.39 -17.77 -3.27
CA ILE A 50 -9.54 -18.39 -3.95
C ILE A 50 -10.68 -17.42 -4.24
N GLN A 51 -10.73 -16.29 -3.55
CA GLN A 51 -11.76 -15.29 -3.73
C GLN A 51 -11.22 -13.95 -3.27
N LEU A 52 -11.37 -12.94 -4.12
CA LEU A 52 -11.12 -11.56 -3.75
C LEU A 52 -12.39 -10.92 -3.20
N THR A 53 -12.25 -10.04 -2.20
CA THR A 53 -13.38 -9.24 -1.70
C THR A 53 -12.95 -7.79 -1.61
N THR A 54 -13.65 -6.91 -2.31
CA THR A 54 -13.38 -5.46 -2.28
C THR A 54 -14.67 -4.69 -2.07
N ASP A 55 -14.55 -3.42 -1.70
CA ASP A 55 -15.69 -2.52 -1.82
C ASP A 55 -16.01 -2.23 -3.30
N LYS A 56 -17.20 -1.66 -3.52
CA LYS A 56 -17.60 -1.23 -4.86
C LYS A 56 -16.89 0.08 -5.21
N GLY A 57 -15.89 -0.01 -6.06
CA GLY A 57 -15.16 1.13 -6.62
C GLY A 57 -15.01 1.05 -8.14
N SER A 58 -14.50 2.12 -8.75
CA SER A 58 -14.21 2.18 -10.19
C SER A 58 -12.93 1.43 -10.56
N GLU A 59 -12.03 1.25 -9.60
CA GLU A 59 -10.74 0.56 -9.73
C GLU A 59 -10.88 -0.96 -9.91
N VAL A 60 -12.07 -1.50 -9.64
CA VAL A 60 -12.29 -2.92 -9.35
C VAL A 60 -12.42 -3.78 -10.61
N GLY A 61 -12.67 -3.18 -11.78
CA GLY A 61 -12.89 -3.91 -13.04
C GLY A 61 -11.72 -4.81 -13.44
N TRP A 62 -10.48 -4.29 -13.34
CA TRP A 62 -9.28 -5.08 -13.66
C TRP A 62 -8.98 -6.16 -12.62
N LEU A 63 -9.25 -5.90 -11.34
CA LEU A 63 -9.12 -6.91 -10.28
C LEU A 63 -10.01 -8.11 -10.59
N TYR A 64 -11.27 -7.85 -10.96
CA TYR A 64 -12.21 -8.89 -11.36
C TYR A 64 -11.68 -9.69 -12.56
N ALA A 65 -11.26 -8.99 -13.61
CA ALA A 65 -10.79 -9.61 -14.85
C ALA A 65 -9.57 -10.51 -14.59
N PHE A 66 -8.54 -10.01 -13.92
CA PHE A 66 -7.32 -10.77 -13.64
C PHE A 66 -7.58 -11.93 -12.69
N MET A 67 -8.36 -11.72 -11.62
CA MET A 67 -8.73 -12.78 -10.71
C MET A 67 -9.49 -13.91 -11.42
N SER A 68 -10.40 -13.56 -12.35
CA SER A 68 -11.16 -14.55 -13.13
C SER A 68 -10.26 -15.38 -14.05
N VAL A 69 -9.31 -14.74 -14.75
CA VAL A 69 -8.37 -15.42 -15.64
C VAL A 69 -7.42 -16.32 -14.83
N LEU A 70 -6.77 -15.77 -13.82
CA LEU A 70 -5.77 -16.49 -13.04
C LEU A 70 -6.39 -17.69 -12.32
N GLN A 71 -7.54 -17.54 -11.67
CA GLN A 71 -8.19 -18.70 -11.03
C GLN A 71 -8.62 -19.75 -12.04
N SER A 72 -9.22 -19.35 -13.17
CA SER A 72 -9.71 -20.32 -14.17
C SER A 72 -8.57 -21.14 -14.78
N VAL A 73 -7.38 -20.55 -14.91
CA VAL A 73 -6.20 -21.20 -15.49
C VAL A 73 -5.44 -22.03 -14.44
N TYR A 74 -5.20 -21.46 -13.25
CA TYR A 74 -4.30 -22.05 -12.23
C TYR A 74 -5.03 -22.82 -11.13
N ALA A 75 -6.36 -22.75 -11.07
CA ALA A 75 -7.20 -23.54 -10.17
C ALA A 75 -8.54 -23.93 -10.84
N PRO A 76 -8.50 -24.67 -11.98
CA PRO A 76 -9.69 -25.01 -12.76
C PRO A 76 -10.71 -25.89 -12.01
N ASP A 77 -10.27 -26.55 -10.93
CA ASP A 77 -11.12 -27.42 -10.10
C ASP A 77 -11.98 -26.65 -9.09
N ILE A 78 -11.75 -25.34 -8.91
CA ILE A 78 -12.56 -24.49 -8.04
C ILE A 78 -13.81 -24.06 -8.79
N ASP A 79 -14.99 -24.45 -8.29
CA ASP A 79 -16.28 -24.06 -8.87
C ASP A 79 -16.59 -22.57 -8.57
N PRO A 80 -16.64 -21.69 -9.59
CA PRO A 80 -16.92 -20.27 -9.39
C PRO A 80 -18.34 -19.97 -8.90
N SER A 81 -19.27 -20.92 -9.00
CA SER A 81 -20.62 -20.79 -8.44
C SER A 81 -20.65 -20.94 -6.92
N VAL A 82 -19.66 -21.65 -6.35
CA VAL A 82 -19.49 -21.85 -4.91
C VAL A 82 -18.50 -20.83 -4.35
N TYR A 83 -17.38 -20.61 -5.05
CA TYR A 83 -16.35 -19.65 -4.69
C TYR A 83 -16.17 -18.64 -5.83
N PRO A 84 -16.98 -17.57 -5.88
CA PRO A 84 -16.84 -16.55 -6.90
C PRO A 84 -15.43 -15.95 -6.87
N PHE A 85 -14.87 -15.67 -8.04
CA PHE A 85 -13.58 -14.99 -8.18
C PHE A 85 -13.50 -13.73 -7.33
N HIS A 86 -14.60 -12.98 -7.31
CA HIS A 86 -14.65 -11.66 -6.70
C HIS A 86 -16.03 -11.35 -6.15
N VAL A 87 -16.08 -10.91 -4.90
CA VAL A 87 -17.28 -10.42 -4.23
C VAL A 87 -17.16 -8.94 -3.91
N LEU A 88 -18.16 -8.16 -4.30
CA LEU A 88 -18.26 -6.73 -3.99
C LEU A 88 -19.11 -6.52 -2.74
N ILE A 89 -18.56 -5.83 -1.76
CA ILE A 89 -19.27 -5.44 -0.53
C ILE A 89 -19.54 -3.93 -0.50
N LYS A 90 -20.56 -3.50 0.25
CA LYS A 90 -20.77 -2.07 0.50
C LYS A 90 -19.66 -1.55 1.42
N SER A 91 -19.15 -0.36 1.14
CA SER A 91 -18.09 0.30 1.93
C SER A 91 -18.41 0.38 3.43
N ILE A 92 -19.69 0.56 3.81
CA ILE A 92 -20.15 0.57 5.22
C ILE A 92 -19.94 -0.75 5.98
N HIS A 93 -19.66 -1.85 5.28
CA HIS A 93 -19.34 -3.14 5.86
C HIS A 93 -17.83 -3.41 5.92
N ASN A 94 -17.01 -2.44 5.50
CA ASN A 94 -15.54 -2.52 5.55
C ASN A 94 -14.97 -2.16 6.93
N THR A 95 -15.60 -2.68 7.99
CA THR A 95 -15.22 -2.45 9.39
C THR A 95 -13.80 -2.96 9.71
N VAL A 96 -13.29 -3.87 8.89
CA VAL A 96 -11.93 -4.41 9.00
C VAL A 96 -10.88 -3.33 8.70
N ILE A 97 -11.09 -2.51 7.65
CA ILE A 97 -10.15 -1.43 7.28
C ILE A 97 -10.23 -0.26 8.27
N GLU A 98 -11.43 0.10 8.76
CA GLU A 98 -11.56 1.15 9.78
C GLU A 98 -10.88 0.76 11.10
N GLY A 99 -11.04 -0.50 11.54
CA GLY A 99 -10.36 -1.03 12.71
C GLY A 99 -8.84 -1.08 12.54
N PHE A 100 -8.38 -1.42 11.34
CA PHE A 100 -6.97 -1.41 10.96
C PHE A 100 -6.35 -0.01 11.07
N TRP A 101 -6.99 1.03 10.53
CA TRP A 101 -6.46 2.40 10.58
C TRP A 101 -6.36 2.94 12.00
N ARG A 102 -7.34 2.59 12.85
CA ARG A 102 -7.29 2.93 14.27
C ARG A 102 -6.08 2.30 14.96
N ARG A 103 -5.79 1.03 14.68
CA ARG A 103 -4.64 0.31 15.26
C ARG A 103 -3.31 0.84 14.76
N PHE A 104 -3.22 1.19 13.47
CA PHE A 104 -2.06 1.88 12.93
C PHE A 104 -1.77 3.16 13.72
N LYS A 105 -2.79 4.02 13.89
CA LYS A 105 -2.69 5.25 14.67
C LYS A 105 -2.28 5.03 16.13
N GLU A 106 -2.84 4.02 16.80
CA GLU A 106 -2.47 3.67 18.18
C GLU A 106 -1.00 3.24 18.28
N LYS A 107 -0.49 2.51 17.29
CA LYS A 107 0.85 1.92 17.32
C LYS A 107 1.94 2.93 16.94
N THR A 108 1.72 3.74 15.91
CA THR A 108 2.68 4.75 15.46
C THR A 108 2.76 5.94 16.41
N GLY A 109 1.79 6.11 17.33
CA GLY A 109 1.72 7.23 18.27
C GLY A 109 1.47 8.58 17.61
N LEU A 110 1.46 8.63 16.29
CA LEU A 110 1.25 9.79 15.45
C LEU A 110 0.12 9.48 14.47
N ASN A 111 -0.88 10.34 14.45
CA ASN A 111 -1.80 10.34 13.34
C ASN A 111 -1.04 10.88 12.13
N LEU A 112 -0.65 10.00 11.20
CA LEU A 112 0.06 10.40 9.99
C LEU A 112 -0.63 11.56 9.27
N LYS A 113 -1.97 11.57 9.27
CA LYS A 113 -2.75 12.69 8.73
C LYS A 113 -2.51 13.98 9.50
N ASP A 114 -2.52 13.96 10.83
CA ASP A 114 -2.30 15.17 11.65
C ASP A 114 -0.85 15.64 11.52
N PHE A 115 0.10 14.72 11.45
CA PHE A 115 1.51 15.00 11.21
C PHE A 115 1.74 15.69 9.84
N LEU A 116 1.11 15.18 8.78
CA LEU A 116 1.18 15.81 7.46
C LEU A 116 0.42 17.15 7.42
N LEU A 117 -0.70 17.27 8.14
CA LEU A 117 -1.46 18.53 8.25
C LEU A 117 -0.68 19.59 9.05
N HIS A 118 0.17 19.20 10.00
CA HIS A 118 0.98 20.12 10.77
C HIS A 118 1.86 21.02 9.88
N GLY A 119 2.54 20.45 8.88
CA GLY A 119 3.35 21.25 7.95
C GLY A 119 2.53 22.22 7.10
N LYS A 120 1.24 21.93 6.88
CA LYS A 120 0.29 22.88 6.28
C LYS A 120 -0.04 24.03 7.24
N GLU A 121 -0.36 23.70 8.49
CA GLU A 121 -0.76 24.67 9.51
C GLU A 121 0.38 25.62 9.86
N GLN A 122 1.62 25.14 9.82
CA GLN A 122 2.83 25.92 10.05
C GLN A 122 3.38 26.61 8.79
N HIS A 123 2.67 26.53 7.65
CA HIS A 123 3.11 27.12 6.37
C HIS A 123 4.49 26.66 5.89
N LEU A 124 4.91 25.44 6.24
CA LEU A 124 6.21 24.88 5.82
C LEU A 124 6.18 24.44 4.35
N PHE A 125 5.02 24.01 3.87
CA PHE A 125 4.80 23.61 2.48
C PHE A 125 4.20 24.74 1.65
N ASN A 126 4.89 25.14 0.58
CA ASN A 126 4.40 26.11 -0.39
C ASN A 126 3.90 25.41 -1.67
N PRO A 127 2.57 25.34 -1.92
CA PRO A 127 2.03 24.71 -3.12
C PRO A 127 2.32 25.49 -4.42
N HIS A 128 2.82 26.73 -4.32
CA HIS A 128 3.19 27.54 -5.49
C HIS A 128 4.66 27.39 -5.88
N ASP A 129 5.45 26.67 -5.08
CA ASP A 129 6.81 26.33 -5.41
C ASP A 129 6.85 24.95 -6.07
N ALA A 130 7.37 24.89 -7.30
CA ALA A 130 7.43 23.67 -8.10
C ALA A 130 8.35 22.60 -7.48
N MET A 131 9.30 22.96 -6.61
CA MET A 131 10.22 22.03 -5.95
C MET A 131 9.66 21.45 -4.66
N HIS A 132 8.68 22.12 -4.02
CA HIS A 132 8.14 21.66 -2.74
C HIS A 132 7.34 20.36 -2.88
N GLU A 133 6.53 20.21 -3.93
CA GLU A 133 5.77 18.97 -4.17
C GLU A 133 6.68 17.74 -4.36
N PRO A 134 7.65 17.72 -5.28
CA PRO A 134 8.53 16.57 -5.45
C PRO A 134 9.43 16.35 -4.22
N LEU A 135 9.92 17.41 -3.56
CA LEU A 135 10.67 17.28 -2.31
C LEU A 135 9.82 16.65 -1.20
N PHE A 136 8.55 17.02 -1.12
CA PHE A 136 7.63 16.46 -0.12
C PHE A 136 7.51 14.95 -0.32
N TYR A 137 7.31 14.48 -1.55
CA TYR A 137 7.25 13.06 -1.80
C TYR A 137 8.60 12.37 -1.56
N TRP A 138 9.72 13.00 -1.94
CA TRP A 138 11.06 12.47 -1.68
C TRP A 138 11.33 12.22 -0.19
N VAL A 139 10.96 13.18 0.68
CA VAL A 139 11.14 13.06 2.13
C VAL A 139 10.13 12.10 2.77
N PHE A 140 8.84 12.27 2.47
CA PHE A 140 7.78 11.62 3.25
C PHE A 140 7.36 10.24 2.72
N ALA A 141 7.44 9.98 1.41
CA ALA A 141 7.07 8.67 0.85
C ALA A 141 7.85 7.50 1.49
N PRO A 142 9.20 7.50 1.54
CA PRO A 142 9.94 6.39 2.13
C PRO A 142 9.65 6.22 3.63
N LEU A 143 9.49 7.30 4.38
CA LEU A 143 9.15 7.25 5.80
C LEU A 143 7.78 6.61 6.06
N ILE A 144 6.79 6.99 5.26
CA ILE A 144 5.44 6.46 5.40
C ILE A 144 5.43 4.98 5.02
N GLN A 145 6.09 4.61 3.92
CA GLN A 145 6.18 3.21 3.54
C GLN A 145 6.89 2.38 4.62
N GLN A 146 7.99 2.87 5.20
CA GLN A 146 8.66 2.20 6.31
C GLN A 146 7.73 2.04 7.52
N ALA A 147 6.97 3.08 7.88
CA ALA A 147 6.01 3.00 8.99
C ALA A 147 4.89 1.96 8.72
N LEU A 148 4.47 1.81 7.47
CA LEU A 148 3.53 0.76 7.07
C LEU A 148 4.18 -0.63 7.15
N ASP A 149 5.42 -0.78 6.70
CA ASP A 149 6.16 -2.05 6.75
C ASP A 149 6.39 -2.51 8.20
N ASP A 150 6.81 -1.59 9.09
CA ASP A 150 6.94 -1.84 10.54
C ASP A 150 5.60 -2.25 11.17
N PHE A 151 4.50 -1.65 10.69
CA PHE A 151 3.16 -2.00 11.15
C PHE A 151 2.72 -3.38 10.67
N ILE A 152 3.04 -3.76 9.43
CA ILE A 152 2.78 -5.12 8.91
C ILE A 152 3.51 -6.14 9.78
N ASP A 153 4.80 -5.91 10.05
CA ASP A 153 5.60 -6.81 10.88
C ASP A 153 4.99 -6.98 12.27
N TRP A 154 4.70 -5.87 12.96
CA TRP A 154 4.05 -5.92 14.26
C TRP A 154 2.69 -6.63 14.20
N TRP A 155 1.86 -6.28 13.21
CA TRP A 155 0.53 -6.84 13.07
C TRP A 155 0.57 -8.34 12.82
N ASN A 156 1.45 -8.82 11.96
CA ASN A 156 1.50 -10.23 11.63
C ASN A 156 2.10 -11.08 12.76
N HIS A 157 2.85 -10.48 13.68
CA HIS A 157 3.48 -11.17 14.82
C HIS A 157 2.78 -10.96 16.17
N HIS A 158 1.84 -10.03 16.30
CA HIS A 158 1.07 -9.89 17.54
C HIS A 158 0.04 -11.01 17.71
N ARG A 159 -0.33 -11.31 18.95
CA ARG A 159 -1.42 -12.25 19.24
C ARG A 159 -2.77 -11.54 19.16
N VAL A 160 -3.61 -11.97 18.23
CA VAL A 160 -5.00 -11.50 18.10
C VAL A 160 -5.79 -11.98 19.32
N ARG A 161 -6.71 -11.14 19.80
CA ARG A 161 -7.57 -11.46 20.94
C ARG A 161 -8.44 -12.69 20.65
N HIS A 162 -8.56 -13.56 21.64
CA HIS A 162 -9.51 -14.68 21.59
C HIS A 162 -10.97 -14.20 21.65
N GLN A 163 -11.81 -14.74 20.77
CA GLN A 163 -13.23 -14.43 20.65
C GLN A 163 -14.02 -15.74 20.58
N HIS A 164 -14.84 -16.00 21.61
CA HIS A 164 -15.53 -17.28 21.79
C HIS A 164 -16.54 -17.58 20.66
N ASP A 165 -17.22 -16.56 20.15
CA ASP A 165 -18.33 -16.73 19.19
C ASP A 165 -17.88 -16.55 17.72
N LYS A 166 -16.56 -16.45 17.48
CA LYS A 166 -16.01 -16.23 16.13
C LYS A 166 -15.81 -17.58 15.43
N ILE A 167 -16.39 -17.72 14.24
CA ILE A 167 -16.21 -18.92 13.39
C ILE A 167 -14.76 -19.03 12.90
N MET A 168 -14.14 -17.90 12.55
CA MET A 168 -12.73 -17.81 12.14
C MET A 168 -11.79 -17.95 13.35
N PRO A 169 -10.52 -18.33 13.15
CA PRO A 169 -9.58 -18.46 14.25
C PRO A 169 -9.43 -17.15 15.03
N SER A 170 -9.15 -17.32 16.32
CA SER A 170 -8.91 -16.24 17.27
C SER A 170 -7.91 -16.70 18.34
N GLY A 171 -7.28 -15.77 19.05
CA GLY A 171 -6.26 -16.13 20.06
C GLY A 171 -4.91 -16.54 19.45
N HIS A 172 -4.73 -16.39 18.13
CA HIS A 172 -3.55 -16.82 17.39
C HIS A 172 -2.66 -15.64 16.97
N VAL A 173 -1.48 -15.96 16.46
CA VAL A 173 -0.60 -15.00 15.77
C VAL A 173 -0.90 -15.10 14.26
N PRO A 174 -1.23 -14.01 13.56
CA PRO A 174 -1.66 -14.07 12.16
C PRO A 174 -0.70 -14.81 11.24
N ALA A 175 0.60 -14.46 11.27
CA ALA A 175 1.63 -15.12 10.47
C ALA A 175 1.66 -16.64 10.73
N HIS A 176 1.59 -17.05 12.01
CA HIS A 176 1.59 -18.45 12.38
C HIS A 176 0.38 -19.22 11.81
N ALA A 177 -0.79 -18.60 11.77
CA ALA A 177 -1.98 -19.22 11.17
C ALA A 177 -1.94 -19.22 9.63
N LEU A 178 -1.19 -18.30 9.03
CA LEU A 178 -0.97 -18.26 7.58
C LEU A 178 0.04 -19.31 7.13
N ASP A 179 1.11 -19.51 7.91
CA ASP A 179 2.19 -20.45 7.58
C ASP A 179 1.82 -21.90 7.91
N TYR A 180 0.98 -22.11 8.94
CA TYR A 180 0.58 -23.44 9.42
C TYR A 180 -0.94 -23.56 9.60
N PRO A 181 -1.74 -23.37 8.52
CA PRO A 181 -3.20 -23.37 8.60
C PRO A 181 -3.77 -24.67 9.20
N GLU A 182 -3.12 -25.80 9.01
CA GLU A 182 -3.52 -27.11 9.53
C GLU A 182 -3.55 -27.17 11.07
N LEU A 183 -2.70 -26.41 11.76
CA LEU A 183 -2.71 -26.30 13.22
C LEU A 183 -3.98 -25.59 13.74
N PHE A 184 -4.70 -24.91 12.86
CA PHE A 184 -5.96 -24.21 13.13
C PHE A 184 -7.17 -24.90 12.48
N GLY A 185 -7.00 -26.13 11.98
CA GLY A 185 -8.05 -26.87 11.29
C GLY A 185 -8.44 -26.28 9.94
N ALA A 186 -7.55 -25.49 9.33
CA ALA A 186 -7.73 -24.85 8.05
C ALA A 186 -6.93 -25.54 6.94
N LEU A 187 -7.17 -25.12 5.71
CA LEU A 187 -6.41 -25.54 4.53
C LEU A 187 -5.65 -24.34 3.97
N ASP A 188 -4.50 -24.61 3.37
CA ASP A 188 -3.83 -23.62 2.53
C ASP A 188 -4.57 -23.52 1.20
N CYS A 189 -5.13 -22.34 0.95
CA CYS A 189 -5.93 -22.03 -0.23
C CYS A 189 -5.20 -21.06 -1.18
N ARG A 190 -3.88 -20.90 -1.04
CA ARG A 190 -3.09 -20.08 -1.96
C ARG A 190 -3.00 -20.77 -3.32
N ILE A 191 -3.27 -20.03 -4.38
CA ILE A 191 -3.09 -20.48 -5.77
C ILE A 191 -1.79 -19.87 -6.27
N ALA A 192 -0.79 -20.69 -6.54
CA ALA A 192 0.52 -20.23 -7.03
C ALA A 192 0.40 -19.69 -8.46
N ILE A 193 0.94 -18.50 -8.69
CA ILE A 193 0.92 -17.83 -9.99
C ILE A 193 2.36 -17.68 -10.48
N PRO A 194 2.66 -18.15 -11.70
CA PRO A 194 4.00 -18.02 -12.23
C PRO A 194 4.27 -16.58 -12.72
N PRO A 195 5.50 -16.04 -12.58
CA PRO A 195 5.80 -14.65 -12.92
C PRO A 195 5.48 -14.26 -14.38
N GLU A 196 5.59 -15.19 -15.32
CA GLU A 196 5.26 -14.95 -16.73
C GLU A 196 3.78 -14.61 -16.94
N ALA A 197 2.88 -15.18 -16.15
CA ALA A 197 1.46 -14.87 -16.22
C ALA A 197 1.18 -13.45 -15.74
N VAL A 198 1.90 -13.01 -14.69
CA VAL A 198 1.82 -11.64 -14.20
C VAL A 198 2.31 -10.67 -15.28
N ALA A 199 3.43 -10.97 -15.93
CA ALA A 199 3.96 -10.14 -17.02
C ALA A 199 3.01 -10.07 -18.23
N GLU A 200 2.42 -11.20 -18.62
CA GLU A 200 1.43 -11.26 -19.70
C GLU A 200 0.19 -10.40 -19.37
N LEU A 201 -0.39 -10.56 -18.18
CA LEU A 201 -1.54 -9.76 -17.75
C LEU A 201 -1.18 -8.27 -17.63
N ARG A 202 0.04 -7.94 -17.20
CA ARG A 202 0.49 -6.55 -17.10
C ARG A 202 0.54 -5.88 -18.47
N SER A 203 0.85 -6.62 -19.55
CA SER A 203 0.82 -6.09 -20.92
C SER A 203 -0.61 -5.77 -21.42
N GLN A 204 -1.65 -6.36 -20.82
CA GLN A 204 -3.04 -6.02 -21.15
C GLN A 204 -3.47 -4.65 -20.60
N LEU A 205 -2.64 -4.00 -19.77
CA LEU A 205 -2.88 -2.66 -19.23
C LEU A 205 -2.23 -1.55 -20.08
N ASP A 206 -1.73 -1.86 -21.28
CA ASP A 206 -1.03 -0.88 -22.13
C ASP A 206 -1.88 0.39 -22.40
N GLU A 207 -3.20 0.23 -22.60
CA GLU A 207 -4.12 1.36 -22.81
C GLU A 207 -4.34 2.21 -21.53
N GLU A 208 -4.19 1.61 -20.36
CA GLU A 208 -4.26 2.31 -19.06
C GLU A 208 -2.96 3.08 -18.77
N GLY A 209 -1.85 2.62 -19.37
CA GLY A 209 -0.51 3.17 -19.21
C GLY A 209 0.35 2.37 -18.23
N PRO A 210 1.64 2.72 -18.09
CA PRO A 210 2.58 1.96 -17.28
C PRO A 210 2.27 2.07 -15.78
N ALA A 211 2.69 1.06 -15.00
CA ALA A 211 2.54 1.05 -13.55
C ALA A 211 3.13 2.31 -12.88
N SER A 212 4.23 2.84 -13.44
CA SER A 212 4.87 4.06 -12.96
C SER A 212 3.92 5.26 -12.90
N LYS A 213 2.92 5.36 -13.78
CA LYS A 213 1.90 6.43 -13.76
C LYS A 213 1.15 6.50 -12.42
N TYR A 214 1.02 5.38 -11.72
CA TYR A 214 0.27 5.25 -10.47
C TYR A 214 1.19 5.13 -9.24
N GLN A 215 2.39 4.60 -9.45
CA GLN A 215 3.40 4.36 -8.41
C GLN A 215 4.35 5.54 -8.18
N THR A 216 4.68 6.29 -9.24
CA THR A 216 5.54 7.47 -9.10
C THR A 216 4.74 8.68 -8.64
N PHE A 217 5.31 9.40 -7.69
CA PHE A 217 4.71 10.61 -7.18
C PHE A 217 5.00 11.80 -8.11
N PRO A 218 4.06 12.76 -8.27
CA PRO A 218 4.24 13.92 -9.13
C PRO A 218 5.56 14.66 -8.90
N GLY A 219 6.28 14.91 -9.99
CA GLY A 219 7.56 15.64 -9.99
C GLY A 219 8.77 14.86 -9.45
N LEU A 220 8.57 13.68 -8.85
CA LEU A 220 9.65 12.83 -8.34
C LEU A 220 10.29 12.04 -9.49
N THR A 221 10.94 12.76 -10.41
CA THR A 221 11.65 12.15 -11.54
C THR A 221 12.98 11.55 -11.08
N PRO A 222 13.61 10.64 -11.88
CA PRO A 222 14.95 10.16 -11.59
C PRO A 222 15.97 11.29 -11.41
N GLU A 223 15.87 12.35 -12.21
CA GLU A 223 16.74 13.53 -12.15
C GLU A 223 16.51 14.31 -10.84
N PHE A 224 15.25 14.53 -10.45
CA PHE A 224 14.96 15.17 -9.17
C PHE A 224 15.44 14.32 -7.99
N ASN A 225 15.30 12.99 -8.09
CA ASN A 225 15.79 12.09 -7.05
C ASN A 225 17.30 12.19 -6.87
N ILE A 226 18.07 12.25 -7.96
CA ILE A 226 19.53 12.47 -7.91
C ILE A 226 19.82 13.82 -7.26
N TYR A 227 19.16 14.88 -7.74
CA TYR A 227 19.35 16.24 -7.23
C TYR A 227 19.05 16.39 -5.74
N ALA A 228 17.91 15.87 -5.28
CA ALA A 228 17.53 15.88 -3.88
C ALA A 228 18.49 15.04 -3.02
N THR A 229 18.98 13.92 -3.55
CA THR A 229 19.99 13.09 -2.86
C THR A 229 21.30 13.85 -2.69
N GLU A 230 21.80 14.55 -3.72
CA GLU A 230 23.02 15.36 -3.64
C GLU A 230 22.91 16.47 -2.59
N ILE A 231 21.75 17.14 -2.51
CA ILE A 231 21.49 18.16 -1.47
C ILE A 231 21.46 17.53 -0.08
N TYR A 232 20.76 16.41 0.07
CA TYR A 232 20.69 15.69 1.33
C TYR A 232 22.07 15.20 1.79
N GLU A 233 22.91 14.74 0.87
CA GLU A 233 24.30 14.35 1.15
C GLU A 233 25.16 15.56 1.55
N ARG A 234 24.99 16.73 0.90
CA ARG A 234 25.66 17.99 1.30
C ARG A 234 25.31 18.40 2.73
N MET A 235 24.09 18.12 3.18
CA MET A 235 23.63 18.33 4.56
C MET A 235 24.18 17.29 5.56
N GLY A 236 24.99 16.33 5.10
CA GLY A 236 25.56 15.28 5.93
C GLY A 236 24.63 14.09 6.17
N ALA A 237 23.60 13.92 5.32
CA ALA A 237 22.65 12.81 5.36
C ALA A 237 22.02 12.58 6.77
N PRO A 238 21.36 13.59 7.36
CA PRO A 238 20.81 13.48 8.71
C PRO A 238 19.71 12.41 8.78
N THR A 239 19.69 11.61 9.85
CA THR A 239 18.70 10.54 10.01
C THR A 239 17.28 11.09 9.93
N VAL A 240 16.52 10.62 8.94
CA VAL A 240 15.13 11.02 8.73
C VAL A 240 14.22 10.21 9.65
N THR A 241 13.48 10.88 10.52
CA THR A 241 12.46 10.27 11.38
C THR A 241 11.13 10.98 11.17
N LEU A 242 10.00 10.34 11.50
CA LEU A 242 8.71 11.01 11.42
C LEU A 242 8.69 12.32 12.22
N ALA A 243 9.31 12.37 13.40
CA ALA A 243 9.33 13.60 14.20
C ALA A 243 10.11 14.75 13.55
N GLY A 244 11.25 14.45 12.91
CA GLY A 244 12.15 15.46 12.32
C GLY A 244 12.00 15.67 10.81
N ALA A 245 11.09 14.96 10.13
CA ALA A 245 11.00 15.00 8.67
C ALA A 245 10.61 16.38 8.12
N TRP A 246 9.81 17.16 8.86
CA TRP A 246 9.51 18.53 8.47
C TRP A 246 10.72 19.47 8.59
N ASP A 247 11.58 19.27 9.59
CA ASP A 247 12.81 20.06 9.74
C ASP A 247 13.74 19.80 8.55
N ILE A 248 13.93 18.53 8.19
CA ILE A 248 14.71 18.12 7.02
C ILE A 248 14.11 18.68 5.72
N PHE A 249 12.79 18.61 5.57
CA PHE A 249 12.11 19.19 4.41
C PHE A 249 12.38 20.70 4.28
N VAL A 250 12.27 21.46 5.38
CA VAL A 250 12.50 22.92 5.37
C VAL A 250 13.95 23.26 5.06
N GLU A 251 14.90 22.52 5.64
CA GLU A 251 16.32 22.74 5.39
C GLU A 251 16.69 22.41 3.94
N MET A 252 16.23 21.27 3.41
CA MET A 252 16.43 20.92 2.00
C MET A 252 15.78 21.93 1.06
N ALA A 253 14.56 22.39 1.35
CA ALA A 253 13.88 23.41 0.53
C ALA A 253 14.68 24.72 0.49
N ARG A 254 15.31 25.11 1.61
CA ARG A 254 16.18 26.27 1.67
C ARG A 254 17.43 26.09 0.82
N GLU A 255 18.10 24.94 0.90
CA GLU A 255 19.29 24.65 0.09
C GLU A 255 18.97 24.63 -1.41
N ILE A 256 17.84 24.02 -1.80
CA ILE A 256 17.35 24.05 -3.20
C ILE A 256 17.14 25.50 -3.66
N ALA A 257 16.53 26.35 -2.84
CA ALA A 257 16.29 27.74 -3.20
C ALA A 257 17.58 28.56 -3.36
N LEU A 258 18.63 28.24 -2.58
CA LEU A 258 19.95 28.86 -2.73
C LEU A 258 20.64 28.41 -4.01
N ASP A 259 20.59 27.10 -4.30
CA ASP A 259 21.19 26.47 -5.48
C ASP A 259 20.55 26.96 -6.79
N GLN A 260 19.26 27.28 -6.79
CA GLN A 260 18.56 27.89 -7.93
C GLN A 260 18.86 29.39 -8.14
N ALA A 261 19.46 30.05 -7.15
CA ALA A 261 19.77 31.48 -7.21
C ALA A 261 21.21 31.79 -7.68
N GLU A 262 22.07 30.77 -7.74
CA GLU A 262 23.44 30.84 -8.29
C GLU A 262 23.49 30.57 -9.80
#